data_AF-A0A3D9C3I5-F1
#
_entry.id   AF-A0A3D9C3I5-F1
#
_cell.length_a   1.000
_cell.length_b   1.000
_cell.length_c   1.000
_cell.angle_alpha   90.00
_cell.angle_beta   90.00
_cell.angle_gamma   90.00
#
_symmetry.space_group_name_H-M   'P 1'
#
loop_
_entity.id
_entity.type
_entity.pdbx_description
1 polymer ?
#
loop_
_entity_poly.entity_id
_entity_poly.type
_entity_poly.pdbx_seq_one_letter_code
_entity_poly.pdbx_strand_id
1 'polypeptide(L)'
;MELFNFKSLKTKYFWIAIVFIGTVGIWLPVILALALSEEIVTEEIPINLTTFYIAIYFAGCVDSIFRHIDILDNKYELKSRIFTIIILILLLIFLIISTVWLKIKGQVNVALFLSLIGSFIGLSFWWYNNKDTPTFSDKIINESNETHGNNW
;
A
#
# COMPACT_ATOMS: atom_id res chain seq x y z
N MET A 1 5.13 -17.76 14.09
CA MET A 1 5.18 -17.00 12.82
C MET A 1 5.18 -15.53 13.21
N GLU A 2 6.34 -14.87 13.24
CA GLU A 2 6.38 -13.42 13.50
C GLU A 2 5.78 -12.71 12.29
N LEU A 3 4.58 -12.16 12.45
CA LEU A 3 3.82 -11.53 11.35
C LEU A 3 4.58 -10.32 10.75
N PHE A 4 5.45 -9.69 11.55
CA PHE A 4 6.26 -8.54 11.17
C PHE A 4 7.66 -8.65 11.78
N ASN A 5 8.70 -8.63 10.95
CA ASN A 5 10.08 -8.58 11.41
C ASN A 5 10.55 -7.13 11.56
N PHE A 6 10.20 -6.47 12.67
CA PHE A 6 10.59 -5.07 12.92
C PHE A 6 12.12 -4.82 13.01
N LYS A 7 12.95 -5.87 13.00
CA LYS A 7 14.40 -5.72 12.86
C LYS A 7 14.79 -5.35 11.43
N SER A 8 13.97 -5.71 10.43
CA SER A 8 14.18 -5.37 9.03
C SER A 8 13.91 -3.89 8.76
N LEU A 9 14.89 -3.21 8.15
CA LEU A 9 14.76 -1.84 7.64
C LEU A 9 13.54 -1.68 6.69
N LYS A 10 13.19 -2.73 5.94
CA LYS A 10 12.01 -2.78 5.05
C LYS A 10 10.71 -2.61 5.82
N THR A 11 10.64 -3.29 6.97
CA THR A 11 9.47 -3.24 7.87
C THR A 11 9.34 -1.83 8.44
N LYS A 12 10.45 -1.22 8.85
CA LYS A 12 10.46 0.15 9.36
C LYS A 12 10.03 1.16 8.29
N TYR A 13 10.53 1.07 7.07
CA TYR A 13 10.13 1.96 5.98
C TYR A 13 8.64 1.82 5.62
N PHE A 14 8.12 0.60 5.54
CA PHE A 14 6.69 0.36 5.34
C PHE A 14 5.84 1.02 6.43
N TRP A 15 6.19 0.80 7.70
CA TRP A 15 5.42 1.35 8.81
C TRP A 15 5.55 2.88 8.91
N ILE A 16 6.70 3.46 8.60
CA ILE A 16 6.91 4.91 8.67
C ILE A 16 6.33 5.62 7.45
N ALA A 17 6.74 5.24 6.23
CA ALA A 17 6.38 5.99 5.04
C ALA A 17 4.97 5.67 4.54
N ILE A 18 4.54 4.41 4.62
CA ILE A 18 3.25 4.00 4.08
C ILE A 18 2.18 4.11 5.16
N VAL A 19 2.37 3.49 6.33
CA VAL A 19 1.33 3.51 7.37
C VAL A 19 1.27 4.85 8.10
N PHE A 20 2.39 5.36 8.61
CA PHE A 20 2.37 6.56 9.47
C PHE A 20 2.10 7.85 8.67
N ILE A 21 2.87 8.16 7.63
CA ILE A 21 2.64 9.36 6.80
C ILE A 21 1.26 9.32 6.13
N GLY A 22 0.86 8.15 5.64
CA GLY A 22 -0.45 7.94 5.04
C GLY A 22 -1.62 8.21 5.99
N THR A 23 -1.53 7.69 7.20
CA THR A 23 -2.52 7.95 8.26
C THR A 23 -2.56 9.43 8.60
N VAL A 24 -1.40 10.08 8.76
CA VAL A 24 -1.33 11.54 8.99
C VAL A 24 -2.04 12.30 7.87
N GLY A 25 -1.83 11.94 6.60
CA GLY A 25 -2.48 12.58 5.46
C GLY A 25 -4.01 12.48 5.47
N ILE A 26 -4.57 11.35 5.91
CA ILE A 26 -6.03 11.16 6.01
C ILE A 26 -6.63 12.05 7.11
N TRP A 27 -5.96 12.15 8.26
CA TRP A 27 -6.44 12.88 9.43
C TRP A 27 -6.08 14.36 9.41
N LEU A 28 -5.14 14.79 8.56
CA LEU A 28 -4.67 16.17 8.50
C LEU A 28 -5.82 17.19 8.32
N PRO A 29 -6.81 16.98 7.42
CA PRO A 29 -7.95 17.90 7.30
C PRO A 29 -8.78 18.00 8.59
N VAL A 30 -8.95 16.88 9.30
CA VAL A 30 -9.68 16.81 10.57
C VAL A 30 -8.93 17.55 11.68
N ILE A 31 -7.61 17.37 11.74
CA ILE A 31 -6.74 18.04 12.71
C ILE A 31 -6.70 19.55 12.45
N LEU A 32 -6.64 19.97 11.19
CA LEU A 32 -6.70 21.39 10.80
C LEU A 32 -8.03 22.03 11.19
N ALA A 33 -9.15 21.37 10.89
CA ALA A 33 -10.48 21.86 11.27
C ALA A 33 -10.60 22.04 12.80
N LEU A 34 -10.09 21.08 13.59
CA LEU A 34 -10.02 21.19 15.04
C LEU A 34 -9.15 22.36 15.52
N ALA A 35 -7.99 22.57 14.90
CA ALA A 35 -7.07 23.65 15.27
C ALA A 35 -7.62 25.04 14.91
N LEU A 36 -8.36 25.14 13.82
CA LEU A 36 -8.97 26.38 13.32
C LEU A 36 -10.37 26.64 13.89
N SER A 37 -10.92 25.72 14.70
CA SER A 37 -12.31 25.77 15.20
C SER A 37 -13.36 25.81 14.07
N GLU A 38 -13.07 25.14 12.96
CA GLU A 38 -13.98 24.98 11.82
C GLU A 38 -14.83 23.71 11.96
N GLU A 39 -15.90 23.61 11.16
CA GLU A 39 -16.78 22.45 11.17
C GLU A 39 -16.04 21.20 10.64
N ILE A 40 -16.12 20.10 11.39
CA ILE A 40 -15.41 18.87 11.04
C ILE A 40 -16.20 18.12 9.97
N VAL A 41 -15.70 18.14 8.74
CA VAL A 41 -16.30 17.41 7.61
C VAL A 41 -15.88 15.94 7.64
N THR A 42 -16.50 15.14 8.50
CA THR A 42 -16.20 13.69 8.62
C THR A 42 -16.66 12.87 7.43
N GLU A 43 -17.54 13.42 6.58
CA GLU A 43 -18.08 12.75 5.39
C GLU A 43 -17.04 12.50 4.29
N GLU A 44 -15.89 13.17 4.35
CA GLU A 44 -14.79 12.99 3.41
C GLU A 44 -13.81 11.89 3.82
N ILE A 45 -13.81 11.50 5.10
CA ILE A 45 -12.90 10.48 5.64
C ILE A 45 -12.97 9.17 4.83
N PRO A 46 -14.15 8.61 4.49
CA PRO A 46 -14.20 7.37 3.71
C PRO A 46 -13.51 7.49 2.35
N ILE A 47 -13.66 8.63 1.66
CA ILE A 47 -13.02 8.87 0.36
C ILE A 47 -11.52 9.02 0.53
N ASN A 48 -11.07 9.81 1.50
CA ASN A 48 -9.64 10.00 1.75
C ASN A 48 -8.94 8.68 2.05
N LEU A 49 -9.61 7.83 2.84
CA LEU A 49 -9.13 6.50 3.20
C LEU A 49 -9.13 5.55 1.99
N THR A 50 -10.14 5.63 1.12
CA THR A 50 -10.15 4.91 -0.16
C THR A 50 -9.04 5.37 -1.11
N THR A 51 -8.79 6.68 -1.22
CA THR A 51 -7.70 7.22 -2.07
C THR A 51 -6.33 6.75 -1.59
N PHE A 52 -6.11 6.78 -0.28
CA PHE A 52 -4.89 6.24 0.33
C PHE A 52 -4.70 4.75 0.03
N TYR A 53 -5.77 3.95 0.18
CA TYR A 53 -5.77 2.55 -0.21
C TYR A 53 -5.42 2.34 -1.69
N ILE A 54 -6.04 3.09 -2.61
CA ILE A 54 -5.77 3.00 -4.05
C ILE A 54 -4.28 3.22 -4.33
N ALA A 55 -3.68 4.23 -3.71
CA ALA A 55 -2.27 4.55 -3.89
C ALA A 55 -1.35 3.38 -3.46
N ILE A 56 -1.61 2.79 -2.29
CA ILE A 56 -0.86 1.62 -1.80
C ILE A 56 -1.04 0.43 -2.74
N TYR A 57 -2.29 0.19 -3.15
CA TYR A 57 -2.62 -0.94 -4.00
C TYR A 57 -1.92 -0.84 -5.35
N PHE A 58 -2.00 0.33 -5.97
CA PHE A 58 -1.36 0.62 -7.26
C PHE A 58 0.15 0.49 -7.16
N ALA A 59 0.78 1.07 -6.13
CA ALA A 59 2.21 0.89 -5.87
C ALA A 59 2.59 -0.59 -5.74
N GLY A 60 1.82 -1.37 -4.96
CA GLY A 60 2.05 -2.80 -4.78
C GLY A 60 1.88 -3.62 -6.07
N CYS A 61 0.95 -3.23 -6.96
CA CYS A 61 0.79 -3.84 -8.28
C CYS A 61 1.98 -3.51 -9.20
N VAL A 62 2.39 -2.24 -9.24
CA VAL A 62 3.51 -1.77 -10.07
C VAL A 62 4.81 -2.46 -9.66
N ASP A 63 5.13 -2.49 -8.36
CA ASP A 63 6.31 -3.19 -7.84
C ASP A 63 6.29 -4.68 -8.19
N SER A 64 5.11 -5.31 -8.08
CA SER A 64 4.94 -6.72 -8.46
C SER A 64 5.18 -6.97 -9.94
N ILE A 65 4.77 -6.06 -10.83
CA ILE A 65 4.99 -6.22 -12.28
C ILE A 65 6.48 -6.06 -12.59
N PHE A 66 7.11 -4.98 -12.13
CA PHE A 66 8.53 -4.71 -12.40
C PHE A 66 9.45 -5.81 -11.89
N ARG A 67 9.14 -6.42 -10.73
CA ARG A 67 9.96 -7.50 -10.17
C ARG A 67 10.00 -8.78 -11.02
N HIS A 68 8.95 -9.04 -11.81
CA HIS A 68 8.85 -10.30 -12.56
C HIS A 68 9.00 -10.09 -14.07
N ILE A 69 9.28 -8.86 -14.51
CA ILE A 69 9.63 -8.57 -15.90
C ILE A 69 10.90 -9.33 -16.33
N ASP A 70 11.82 -9.59 -15.40
CA ASP A 70 13.05 -10.34 -15.69
C ASP A 70 12.90 -11.88 -15.52
N ILE A 71 11.79 -12.38 -14.95
CA ILE A 71 11.53 -13.82 -14.69
C ILE A 71 10.70 -14.45 -15.84
N LEU A 72 10.61 -13.77 -16.99
CA LEU A 72 9.71 -14.10 -18.09
C LEU A 72 9.99 -15.43 -18.81
N ASP A 73 11.03 -16.17 -18.43
CA ASP A 73 11.35 -17.47 -19.02
C ASP A 73 10.34 -18.58 -18.65
N ASN A 74 9.58 -18.45 -17.56
CA ASN A 74 8.63 -19.48 -17.13
C ASN A 74 7.16 -19.08 -17.40
N LYS A 75 6.68 -19.42 -18.62
CA LYS A 75 5.34 -19.04 -19.14
C LYS A 75 4.16 -19.36 -18.21
N TYR A 76 4.23 -20.44 -17.43
CA TYR A 76 3.09 -20.90 -16.62
C TYR A 76 2.91 -20.06 -15.34
N GLU A 77 4.00 -19.76 -14.63
CA GLU A 77 3.98 -18.89 -13.46
C GLU A 77 3.60 -17.45 -13.81
N LEU A 78 4.05 -16.97 -14.97
CA LEU A 78 3.71 -15.65 -15.48
C LEU A 78 2.20 -15.50 -15.70
N LYS A 79 1.56 -16.49 -16.33
CA LYS A 79 0.11 -16.46 -16.63
C LYS A 79 -0.74 -16.45 -15.36
N SER A 80 -0.38 -17.30 -14.37
CA SER A 80 -1.10 -17.36 -13.09
C SER A 80 -1.00 -16.02 -12.34
N ARG A 81 0.17 -15.40 -12.31
CA ARG A 81 0.40 -14.12 -11.61
C ARG A 81 -0.30 -12.95 -12.30
N ILE A 82 -0.27 -12.86 -13.63
CA ILE A 82 -1.02 -11.84 -14.37
C ILE A 82 -2.52 -11.96 -14.09
N PHE A 83 -3.05 -13.19 -14.07
CA PHE A 83 -4.45 -13.42 -13.73
C PHE A 83 -4.79 -12.95 -12.30
N THR A 84 -3.91 -13.21 -11.33
CA THR A 84 -4.05 -12.69 -9.97
C THR A 84 -4.06 -11.15 -9.95
N ILE A 85 -3.15 -10.50 -10.67
CA ILE A 85 -3.10 -9.03 -10.76
C ILE A 85 -4.39 -8.48 -11.36
N ILE A 86 -4.95 -9.12 -12.39
CA ILE A 86 -6.23 -8.70 -13.00
C ILE A 86 -7.38 -8.83 -11.99
N ILE A 87 -7.49 -9.95 -11.27
CA ILE A 87 -8.52 -10.13 -10.23
C ILE A 87 -8.40 -9.05 -9.16
N LEU A 88 -7.18 -8.74 -8.77
CA LEU A 88 -6.87 -7.71 -7.79
C LEU A 88 -7.32 -6.31 -8.27
N ILE A 89 -7.01 -5.95 -9.52
CA ILE A 89 -7.49 -4.70 -10.12
C ILE A 89 -9.04 -4.66 -10.17
N LEU A 90 -9.69 -5.76 -10.52
CA LEU A 90 -11.15 -5.83 -10.53
C LEU A 90 -11.75 -5.67 -9.12
N LEU A 91 -11.12 -6.27 -8.11
CA LEU A 91 -11.51 -6.12 -6.70
C LEU A 91 -11.35 -4.67 -6.23
N LEU A 92 -10.24 -4.01 -6.61
CA LEU A 92 -10.00 -2.60 -6.35
C LEU A 92 -11.13 -1.72 -6.92
N ILE A 93 -11.44 -1.90 -8.21
CA ILE A 93 -12.51 -1.14 -8.89
C ILE A 93 -13.86 -1.36 -8.18
N PHE A 94 -14.17 -2.62 -7.86
CA PHE A 94 -15.39 -2.96 -7.14
C PHE A 94 -15.49 -2.23 -5.79
N LEU A 95 -14.43 -2.27 -4.96
CA LEU A 95 -14.39 -1.61 -3.66
C LEU A 95 -14.55 -0.09 -3.77
N ILE A 96 -13.95 0.54 -4.78
CA ILE A 96 -14.09 1.99 -5.03
C ILE A 96 -15.55 2.32 -5.37
N ILE A 97 -16.13 1.62 -6.35
CA ILE A 97 -17.52 1.85 -6.78
C ILE A 97 -18.47 1.66 -5.59
N SER A 98 -18.30 0.59 -4.83
CA SER A 98 -19.10 0.31 -3.64
C SER A 98 -18.97 1.41 -2.58
N THR A 99 -17.76 1.90 -2.32
CA THR A 99 -17.54 2.97 -1.31
C THR A 99 -18.20 4.28 -1.75
N VAL A 100 -18.01 4.68 -3.00
CA VAL A 100 -18.61 5.91 -3.56
C VAL A 100 -20.13 5.80 -3.55
N TRP A 101 -20.68 4.65 -3.96
CA TRP A 101 -22.12 4.39 -3.93
C TRP A 101 -22.69 4.49 -2.52
N LEU A 102 -22.03 3.89 -1.52
CA LEU A 102 -22.46 3.93 -0.12
C LEU A 102 -22.43 5.35 0.45
N LYS A 103 -21.41 6.15 0.08
CA LYS A 103 -21.37 7.57 0.43
C LYS A 103 -22.56 8.33 -0.16
N ILE A 104 -22.85 8.16 -1.45
CA ILE A 104 -23.99 8.83 -2.12
C ILE A 104 -25.31 8.48 -1.43
N LYS A 105 -25.46 7.24 -0.92
CA LYS A 105 -26.64 6.81 -0.16
C LYS A 105 -26.67 7.29 1.30
N GLY A 106 -25.72 8.12 1.74
CA GLY A 106 -25.62 8.62 3.12
C GLY A 106 -25.19 7.56 4.13
N GLN A 107 -24.75 6.37 3.70
CA GLN A 107 -24.29 5.30 4.57
C GLN A 107 -22.80 5.46 4.90
N VAL A 108 -22.43 6.61 5.45
CA VAL A 108 -21.03 7.02 5.69
C VAL A 108 -20.26 6.01 6.55
N ASN A 109 -20.89 5.44 7.59
CA ASN A 109 -20.26 4.45 8.47
C ASN A 109 -19.93 3.14 7.74
N VAL A 110 -20.82 2.70 6.83
CA VAL A 110 -20.61 1.47 6.04
C VAL A 110 -19.53 1.71 4.98
N ALA A 111 -19.55 2.90 4.35
CA ALA A 111 -18.49 3.33 3.45
C ALA A 111 -17.13 3.33 4.16
N LEU A 112 -17.05 3.91 5.37
CA LEU A 112 -15.82 3.94 6.18
C LEU A 112 -15.30 2.53 6.50
N PHE A 113 -16.19 1.63 6.94
CA PHE A 113 -15.79 0.25 7.23
C PHE A 113 -15.28 -0.48 5.99
N LEU A 114 -15.92 -0.26 4.84
CA LEU A 114 -15.48 -0.81 3.56
C LEU A 114 -14.13 -0.25 3.12
N SER A 115 -13.89 1.06 3.31
CA SER A 115 -12.60 1.71 3.04
C SER A 115 -11.48 1.14 3.93
N LEU A 116 -11.78 0.83 5.20
CA LEU A 116 -10.83 0.21 6.13
C LEU A 116 -10.47 -1.21 5.70
N ILE A 117 -11.45 -2.02 5.29
CA ILE A 117 -11.20 -3.35 4.73
C ILE A 117 -10.33 -3.25 3.48
N GLY A 118 -10.66 -2.34 2.56
CA GLY A 118 -9.85 -2.09 1.38
C GLY A 118 -8.41 -1.76 1.75
N SER A 119 -8.20 -0.80 2.66
CA SER A 119 -6.89 -0.41 3.15
C SER A 119 -6.10 -1.58 3.73
N PHE A 120 -6.75 -2.43 4.53
CA PHE A 120 -6.10 -3.62 5.09
C PHE A 120 -5.67 -4.61 4.01
N ILE A 121 -6.51 -4.85 2.99
CA ILE A 121 -6.20 -5.71 1.85
C ILE A 121 -5.02 -5.12 1.06
N GLY A 122 -5.03 -3.82 0.78
CA GLY A 122 -3.95 -3.15 0.03
C GLY A 122 -2.62 -3.17 0.77
N LEU A 123 -2.63 -2.88 2.07
CA LEU A 123 -1.44 -3.00 2.93
C LEU A 123 -0.91 -4.43 2.95
N SER A 124 -1.79 -5.42 3.09
CA SER A 124 -1.40 -6.83 3.11
C SER A 124 -0.79 -7.27 1.78
N PHE A 125 -1.36 -6.82 0.66
CA PHE A 125 -0.86 -7.12 -0.68
C PHE A 125 0.50 -6.46 -0.94
N TRP A 126 0.65 -5.18 -0.62
CA TRP A 126 1.93 -4.49 -0.74
C TRP A 126 3.00 -5.19 0.10
N TRP A 127 2.66 -5.55 1.35
CA TRP A 127 3.56 -6.25 2.25
C TRP A 127 4.01 -7.59 1.69
N TYR A 128 3.07 -8.40 1.20
CA TYR A 128 3.38 -9.68 0.56
C TYR A 128 4.34 -9.51 -0.62
N ASN A 129 4.17 -8.45 -1.41
CA ASN A 129 5.03 -8.18 -2.55
C ASN A 129 6.39 -7.62 -2.16
N ASN A 130 6.52 -6.88 -1.06
CA ASN A 130 7.75 -6.16 -0.72
C ASN A 130 8.52 -6.70 0.50
N LYS A 131 8.06 -7.79 1.13
CA LYS A 131 8.75 -8.37 2.30
C LYS A 131 10.18 -8.87 1.99
N ASP A 132 10.42 -9.39 0.80
CA ASP A 132 11.68 -10.06 0.43
C ASP A 132 12.63 -9.19 -0.42
N THR A 133 12.21 -8.03 -0.92
CA THR A 133 13.01 -7.17 -1.83
C THR A 133 14.14 -6.44 -1.09
N PRO A 134 15.43 -6.58 -1.47
CA PRO A 134 16.53 -5.85 -0.84
C PRO A 134 16.32 -4.33 -1.01
N THR A 135 16.57 -3.55 0.04
CA THR A 135 16.41 -2.09 -0.03
C THR A 135 17.47 -1.47 -0.93
N PHE A 136 17.25 -0.24 -1.38
CA PHE A 136 18.30 0.55 -2.05
C PHE A 136 19.57 0.65 -1.18
N SER A 137 19.42 0.76 0.14
CA SER A 137 20.54 0.70 1.07
C SER A 137 21.24 -0.66 1.07
N ASP A 138 20.49 -1.77 1.08
CA ASP A 138 21.08 -3.12 1.02
C ASP A 138 21.79 -3.32 -0.33
N LYS A 139 21.23 -2.77 -1.41
CA LYS A 139 21.82 -2.82 -2.75
C LYS A 139 23.10 -1.99 -2.82
N ILE A 140 23.13 -0.78 -2.25
CA ILE A 140 24.35 0.05 -2.17
C ILE A 140 25.40 -0.59 -1.26
N ILE A 141 25.02 -1.17 -0.11
CA ILE A 141 25.96 -1.83 0.79
C ILE A 141 26.53 -3.08 0.13
N ASN A 142 25.71 -3.87 -0.56
CA ASN A 142 26.19 -5.02 -1.32
C ASN A 142 27.05 -4.59 -2.52
N GLU A 143 26.63 -3.60 -3.31
CA GLU A 143 27.45 -3.05 -4.41
C GLU A 143 28.77 -2.46 -3.89
N SER A 144 28.76 -1.78 -2.74
CA SER A 144 29.96 -1.25 -2.09
C SER A 144 30.88 -2.39 -1.61
N ASN A 145 30.32 -3.42 -0.97
CA ASN A 145 31.08 -4.60 -0.54
C ASN A 145 31.61 -5.43 -1.72
N GLU A 146 30.89 -5.49 -2.84
CA GLU A 146 31.32 -6.14 -4.07
C GLU A 146 32.39 -5.31 -4.80
N THR A 147 32.30 -3.97 -4.77
CA THR A 147 33.23 -3.06 -5.45
C THR A 147 34.50 -2.78 -4.64
N HIS A 148 34.41 -2.79 -3.30
CA HIS A 148 35.50 -2.49 -2.37
C HIS A 148 35.91 -3.68 -1.49
N GLY A 149 35.42 -4.88 -1.82
CA GLY A 149 35.62 -6.11 -1.05
C GLY A 149 37.10 -6.41 -0.78
N ASN A 150 37.45 -6.38 0.51
CA ASN A 150 38.72 -6.70 1.18
C ASN A 150 39.87 -5.68 1.15
N ASN A 151 39.70 -4.47 0.62
CA ASN A 151 40.77 -3.44 0.66
C ASN A 151 40.50 -2.30 1.64
N TRP A 152 40.15 -2.65 2.88
CA TRP A 152 40.27 -1.73 4.03
C TRP A 152 41.23 -2.33 5.05
#